data_AF-A0A2M8HQT6-F1
#
_entry.id   AF-A0A2M8HQT6-F1
#
_cell.length_a   1.000
_cell.length_b   1.000
_cell.length_c   1.000
_cell.angle_alpha   90.00
_cell.angle_beta   90.00
_cell.angle_gamma   90.00
#
_symmetry.space_group_name_H-M   'P 1'
#
loop_
_entity.id
_entity.type
_entity.pdbx_description
1 polymer ?
#
loop_
_entity_poly.entity_id
_entity_poly.type
_entity_poly.pdbx_seq_one_letter_code
_entity_poly.pdbx_strand_id
1 'polypeptide(L)'
;MKITATGFEFNDFKAFKRFAVDQELIGSISLEEAIVDNNGNILIKEKVTVKDSMMKKLEEMEGQFIPLFKLSLTNDLLKKIKHQISKAVYRRFEDKTNHFLHFIYKESEVTLPNFRGIIFHAFCTKSLTLIFFRILIDHPNFFNHCADLGLLSMGSVIQKKLGIKMVNRYSFLSGLLADLCLVDTDFWKTPLNGKDVAKYTKHSSQAILKLKLPPELADAINAHPIPDLVMDTGSEDTSGNFDMLSSSEYLKELLEIDTQGEKIDEESPHDEGITERTLEFATEALRVGRYIMENLKSSSEKDQISEKLLVMFTYNVEKGYFKKEVADLVISLFKMFDTVIQRIRIVSEIENKCKFQTSAWAYPKPKSAQILCKDSHYDCPLIVAGWDIRVITSQEAFGYIGTNLKEGSYPKCQLEEELRQRLHIEPLPPTRKLKLE
;
A
#
# COMPACT_ATOMS: atom_id res chain seq x y z
N MET A 1 23.33 -3.99 7.95
CA MET A 1 23.35 -2.51 8.02
C MET A 1 23.01 -2.13 9.44
N LYS A 2 23.83 -1.30 10.10
CA LYS A 2 23.51 -0.79 11.45
C LYS A 2 23.13 0.68 11.34
N ILE A 3 22.01 1.05 11.96
CA ILE A 3 21.60 2.46 12.06
C ILE A 3 22.18 3.01 13.37
N THR A 4 22.90 4.11 13.28
CA THR A 4 23.50 4.81 14.41
C THR A 4 22.80 6.15 14.64
N ALA A 5 23.13 6.83 15.73
CA ALA A 5 22.59 8.16 16.00
C ALA A 5 22.98 9.20 14.93
N THR A 6 24.15 9.02 14.31
CA THR A 6 24.74 9.95 13.34
C THR A 6 24.59 9.48 11.90
N GLY A 7 24.21 8.22 11.66
CA GLY A 7 23.79 7.71 10.35
C GLY A 7 23.83 6.20 10.19
N PHE A 8 24.67 5.69 9.28
CA PHE A 8 24.69 4.27 8.93
C PHE A 8 26.09 3.68 8.98
N GLU A 9 26.19 2.46 9.46
CA GLU A 9 27.45 1.70 9.52
C GLU A 9 27.32 0.38 8.76
N PHE A 10 28.35 0.09 7.94
CA PHE A 10 28.49 -1.15 7.20
C PHE A 10 29.88 -1.73 7.44
N ASN A 11 29.92 -3.03 7.75
CA ASN A 11 31.15 -3.78 7.98
C ASN A 11 31.56 -4.63 6.78
N ASP A 12 30.96 -4.36 5.61
CA ASP A 12 31.17 -5.08 4.37
C ASP A 12 30.90 -4.15 3.18
N PHE A 13 31.75 -4.23 2.16
CA PHE A 13 31.65 -3.39 0.96
C PHE A 13 30.44 -3.78 0.11
N LYS A 14 30.07 -5.07 0.02
CA LYS A 14 28.91 -5.49 -0.77
C LYS A 14 27.61 -4.93 -0.19
N ALA A 15 27.47 -4.96 1.13
CA ALA A 15 26.33 -4.36 1.83
C ALA A 15 26.27 -2.85 1.61
N PHE A 16 27.40 -2.14 1.73
CA PHE A 16 27.47 -0.71 1.43
C PHE A 16 27.12 -0.40 -0.03
N LYS A 17 27.64 -1.19 -0.98
CA LYS A 17 27.36 -1.04 -2.42
C LYS A 17 25.89 -1.25 -2.74
N ARG A 18 25.25 -2.30 -2.21
CA ARG A 18 23.80 -2.53 -2.37
C ARG A 18 22.99 -1.36 -1.81
N PHE A 19 23.35 -0.85 -0.63
CA PHE A 19 22.69 0.32 -0.07
C PHE A 19 22.85 1.56 -0.96
N ALA A 20 24.04 1.84 -1.48
CA ALA A 20 24.28 3.03 -2.29
C ALA A 20 23.66 2.93 -3.70
N VAL A 21 23.86 1.80 -4.37
CA VAL A 21 23.51 1.59 -5.78
C VAL A 21 22.06 1.15 -5.92
N ASP A 22 21.66 0.05 -5.26
CA ASP A 22 20.34 -0.57 -5.47
C ASP A 22 19.19 0.33 -4.96
N GLN A 23 19.48 1.19 -3.99
CA GLN A 23 18.53 2.17 -3.45
C GLN A 23 18.64 3.56 -4.13
N GLU A 24 19.45 3.70 -5.18
CA GLU A 24 19.64 4.94 -5.95
C GLU A 24 20.10 6.14 -5.08
N LEU A 25 20.92 5.88 -4.06
CA LEU A 25 21.35 6.86 -3.05
C LEU A 25 22.70 7.53 -3.38
N ILE A 26 23.37 7.12 -4.46
CA ILE A 26 24.60 7.76 -4.95
C ILE A 26 24.39 9.27 -5.11
N GLY A 27 25.40 10.04 -4.72
CA GLY A 27 25.37 11.50 -4.74
C GLY A 27 24.69 12.15 -3.52
N SER A 28 24.01 11.38 -2.67
CA SER A 28 23.36 11.89 -1.44
C SER A 28 23.97 11.34 -0.15
N ILE A 29 24.75 10.28 -0.27
CA ILE A 29 25.50 9.69 0.84
C ILE A 29 26.81 10.44 1.01
N SER A 30 27.15 10.79 2.26
CA SER A 30 28.45 11.37 2.61
C SER A 30 29.12 10.55 3.70
N LEU A 31 30.41 10.29 3.55
CA LEU A 31 31.20 9.56 4.55
C LEU A 31 31.31 10.37 5.84
N GLU A 32 31.06 9.73 6.98
CA GLU A 32 31.29 10.31 8.30
C GLU A 32 32.78 10.23 8.67
N GLU A 33 33.41 9.09 8.41
CA GLU A 33 34.83 8.84 8.66
C GLU A 33 35.58 8.54 7.35
N ALA A 34 36.90 8.72 7.36
CA ALA A 34 37.75 8.39 6.23
C ALA A 34 37.82 6.87 6.00
N ILE A 35 37.90 6.46 4.74
CA ILE A 35 38.21 5.06 4.38
C ILE A 35 39.73 4.93 4.32
N VAL A 36 40.26 3.95 5.05
CA VAL A 36 41.69 3.70 5.18
C VAL A 36 42.09 2.36 4.58
N ASP A 37 43.32 2.28 4.08
CA ASP A 37 43.93 1.02 3.66
C ASP A 37 44.27 0.13 4.88
N ASN A 38 44.72 -1.10 4.63
CA ASN A 38 45.13 -2.03 5.70
C ASN A 38 46.36 -1.55 6.51
N ASN A 39 47.06 -0.52 6.05
CA ASN A 39 48.21 0.09 6.72
C ASN A 39 47.84 1.40 7.46
N GLY A 40 46.57 1.82 7.42
CA GLY A 40 46.07 3.04 8.05
C GLY A 40 46.22 4.32 7.21
N ASN A 41 46.62 4.22 5.93
CA ASN A 41 46.68 5.37 5.04
C ASN A 41 45.28 5.76 4.55
N ILE A 42 45.00 7.05 4.47
CA ILE A 42 43.70 7.56 4.00
C ILE A 42 43.59 7.36 2.48
N LEU A 43 42.64 6.53 2.07
CA LEU A 43 42.27 6.32 0.67
C LEU A 43 41.21 7.34 0.23
N ILE A 44 40.20 7.56 1.07
CA ILE A 44 39.12 8.51 0.83
C ILE A 44 38.90 9.31 2.12
N LYS A 45 38.89 10.64 2.00
CA LYS A 45 38.71 11.54 3.15
C LYS A 45 37.29 11.47 3.72
N GLU A 46 37.16 11.80 5.00
CA GLU A 46 35.87 12.06 5.65
C GLU A 46 35.07 13.17 4.95
N LYS A 47 33.76 13.21 5.16
CA LYS A 47 32.82 14.23 4.66
C LYS A 47 32.76 14.36 3.14
N VAL A 48 33.30 13.39 2.41
CA VAL A 48 33.21 13.32 0.95
C VAL A 48 31.91 12.62 0.56
N THR A 49 31.17 13.22 -0.36
CA THR A 49 30.00 12.61 -0.98
C THR A 49 30.40 11.44 -1.87
N VAL A 50 29.72 10.32 -1.70
CA VAL A 50 29.93 9.08 -2.46
C VAL A 50 29.42 9.25 -3.89
N LYS A 51 30.32 9.08 -4.86
CA LYS A 51 30.05 9.16 -6.31
C LYS A 51 30.27 7.79 -6.96
N ASP A 52 29.71 7.57 -8.16
CA ASP A 52 29.93 6.34 -8.92
C ASP A 52 31.41 6.01 -9.13
N SER A 53 32.23 7.02 -9.41
CA SER A 53 33.68 6.83 -9.60
C SER A 53 34.39 6.35 -8.33
N MET A 54 33.88 6.71 -7.15
CA MET A 54 34.41 6.22 -5.87
C MET A 54 34.02 4.75 -5.66
N MET A 55 32.77 4.38 -5.97
CA MET A 55 32.30 3.00 -5.87
C MET A 55 33.10 2.06 -6.77
N LYS A 56 33.37 2.49 -8.02
CA LYS A 56 34.21 1.72 -8.95
C LYS A 56 35.64 1.54 -8.43
N LYS A 57 36.24 2.59 -7.89
CA LYS A 57 37.59 2.50 -7.28
C LYS A 57 37.64 1.56 -6.09
N LEU A 58 36.65 1.62 -5.20
CA LEU A 58 36.56 0.71 -4.05
C LEU A 58 36.36 -0.75 -4.50
N GLU A 59 35.62 -0.98 -5.58
CA GLU A 59 35.45 -2.31 -6.16
C GLU A 59 36.74 -2.86 -6.78
N GLU A 60 37.52 -2.02 -7.47
CA GLU A 60 38.83 -2.40 -8.03
C GLU A 60 39.88 -2.72 -6.94
N MET A 61 39.70 -2.15 -5.73
CA MET A 61 40.62 -2.28 -4.60
C MET A 61 40.07 -3.18 -3.49
N GLU A 62 39.07 -4.02 -3.78
CA GLU A 62 38.47 -4.93 -2.78
C GLU A 62 39.55 -5.79 -2.10
N GLY A 63 39.55 -5.80 -0.76
CA GLY A 63 40.55 -6.48 0.07
C GLY A 63 41.78 -5.63 0.45
N GLN A 64 41.94 -4.43 -0.10
CA GLN A 64 43.06 -3.53 0.21
C GLN A 64 42.73 -2.45 1.26
N PHE A 65 41.49 -2.41 1.73
CA PHE A 65 41.00 -1.46 2.73
C PHE A 65 40.27 -2.16 3.87
N ILE A 66 40.18 -1.47 5.00
CA ILE A 66 39.39 -1.92 6.15
C ILE A 66 37.91 -1.74 5.80
N PRO A 67 37.09 -2.81 5.75
CA PRO A 67 35.70 -2.73 5.29
C PRO A 67 34.78 -2.16 6.37
N LEU A 68 35.04 -0.92 6.78
CA LEU A 68 34.22 -0.16 7.74
C LEU A 68 33.78 1.15 7.07
N PHE A 69 32.48 1.25 6.80
CA PHE A 69 31.89 2.40 6.13
C PHE A 69 30.88 3.07 7.05
N LYS A 70 31.24 4.24 7.58
CA LYS A 70 30.35 5.09 8.36
C LYS A 70 29.85 6.24 7.51
N LEU A 71 28.54 6.38 7.42
CA LEU A 71 27.84 7.34 6.57
C LEU A 71 27.07 8.32 7.44
N SER A 72 27.23 9.61 7.16
CA SER A 72 26.52 10.68 7.84
C SER A 72 25.05 10.76 7.39
N LEU A 73 24.15 10.98 8.35
CA LEU A 73 22.71 11.19 8.11
C LEU A 73 22.43 12.64 7.73
N THR A 74 22.59 12.95 6.45
CA THR A 74 22.26 14.28 5.92
C THR A 74 20.75 14.44 5.69
N ASN A 75 20.26 15.68 5.66
CA ASN A 75 18.86 15.96 5.31
C ASN A 75 18.51 15.51 3.88
N ASP A 76 19.47 15.57 2.95
CA ASP A 76 19.30 15.09 1.58
C ASP A 76 19.13 13.57 1.53
N LEU A 77 19.97 12.83 2.29
CA LEU A 77 19.85 11.38 2.44
C LEU A 77 18.49 10.99 3.05
N LEU A 78 18.07 11.66 4.12
CA LEU A 78 16.76 11.45 4.74
C LEU A 78 15.61 11.69 3.74
N LYS A 79 15.68 12.77 2.96
CA LYS A 79 14.67 13.07 1.94
C LYS A 79 14.62 11.99 0.85
N LYS A 80 15.76 11.48 0.40
CA LYS A 80 15.82 10.36 -0.56
C LYS A 80 15.27 9.06 0.02
N ILE A 81 15.62 8.72 1.26
CA ILE A 81 15.08 7.55 1.96
C ILE A 81 13.55 7.66 2.07
N LYS A 82 13.05 8.81 2.53
CA LYS A 82 11.61 9.11 2.60
C LYS A 82 10.91 8.93 1.25
N HIS A 83 11.56 9.36 0.17
CA HIS A 83 11.06 9.15 -1.19
C HIS A 83 11.01 7.67 -1.59
N GLN A 84 12.05 6.87 -1.26
CA GLN A 84 12.07 5.44 -1.55
C GLN A 84 10.98 4.68 -0.79
N ILE A 85 10.80 4.95 0.51
CA ILE A 85 9.73 4.32 1.30
C ILE A 85 8.36 4.70 0.73
N SER A 86 8.15 5.99 0.43
CA SER A 86 6.89 6.46 -0.15
C SER A 86 6.61 5.80 -1.49
N LYS A 87 7.63 5.65 -2.35
CA LYS A 87 7.56 4.95 -3.64
C LYS A 87 7.24 3.46 -3.46
N ALA A 88 7.76 2.81 -2.42
CA ALA A 88 7.42 1.42 -2.11
C ALA A 88 5.96 1.28 -1.68
N VAL A 89 5.45 2.18 -0.83
CA VAL A 89 4.00 2.24 -0.49
C VAL A 89 3.17 2.48 -1.74
N TYR A 90 3.61 3.37 -2.63
CA TYR A 90 2.91 3.64 -3.89
C TYR A 90 2.77 2.42 -4.79
N ARG A 91 3.83 1.62 -4.92
CA ARG A 91 3.75 0.40 -5.73
C ARG A 91 2.68 -0.57 -5.25
N ARG A 92 2.23 -0.50 -3.99
CA ARG A 92 1.10 -1.30 -3.48
C ARG A 92 -0.24 -0.92 -4.11
N PHE A 93 -0.47 0.34 -4.51
CA PHE A 93 -1.69 0.71 -5.24
C PHE A 93 -1.65 0.26 -6.72
N GLU A 94 -0.46 0.15 -7.29
CA GLU A 94 -0.25 -0.36 -8.66
C GLU A 94 -0.31 -1.88 -8.73
N ASP A 95 -0.18 -2.55 -7.57
CA ASP A 95 -0.26 -4.00 -7.47
C ASP A 95 -1.69 -4.47 -7.71
N LYS A 96 -1.93 -4.93 -8.95
CA LYS A 96 -3.23 -5.43 -9.40
C LYS A 96 -3.67 -6.71 -8.68
N THR A 97 -2.81 -7.35 -7.90
CA THR A 97 -3.22 -8.52 -7.09
C THR A 97 -4.15 -8.12 -5.95
N ASN A 98 -4.02 -6.89 -5.42
CA ASN A 98 -4.92 -6.33 -4.42
C ASN A 98 -6.01 -5.47 -5.09
N HIS A 99 -6.97 -6.16 -5.71
CA HIS A 99 -8.06 -5.56 -6.48
C HIS A 99 -8.85 -4.51 -5.70
N PHE A 100 -9.02 -4.69 -4.38
CA PHE A 100 -9.76 -3.77 -3.54
C PHE A 100 -8.98 -2.47 -3.28
N LEU A 101 -7.70 -2.54 -2.92
CA LEU A 101 -6.85 -1.35 -2.79
C LEU A 101 -6.77 -0.58 -4.11
N HIS A 102 -6.55 -1.29 -5.21
CA HIS A 102 -6.53 -0.67 -6.53
C HIS A 102 -7.83 0.06 -6.85
N PHE A 103 -8.98 -0.56 -6.56
CA PHE A 103 -10.30 0.04 -6.79
C PHE A 103 -10.53 1.31 -5.95
N ILE A 104 -10.24 1.26 -4.64
CA ILE A 104 -10.40 2.41 -3.74
C ILE A 104 -9.67 3.62 -4.29
N TYR A 105 -8.41 3.45 -4.69
CA TYR A 105 -7.56 4.56 -5.11
C TYR A 105 -7.75 4.97 -6.57
N LYS A 106 -8.06 4.05 -7.49
CA LYS A 106 -8.34 4.36 -8.90
C LYS A 106 -9.61 5.19 -9.09
N GLU A 107 -10.69 4.85 -8.40
CA GLU A 107 -11.91 5.68 -8.42
C GLU A 107 -11.67 7.05 -7.74
N SER A 108 -10.72 7.08 -6.80
CA SER A 108 -10.31 8.30 -6.10
C SER A 108 -9.38 9.22 -6.90
N GLU A 109 -8.66 8.72 -7.92
CA GLU A 109 -7.72 9.53 -8.73
C GLU A 109 -8.41 10.69 -9.45
N VAL A 110 -9.70 10.56 -9.74
CA VAL A 110 -10.51 11.62 -10.38
C VAL A 110 -10.94 12.70 -9.37
N THR A 111 -10.87 12.44 -8.06
CA THR A 111 -11.51 13.27 -7.02
C THR A 111 -10.62 13.70 -5.85
N LEU A 112 -9.41 13.15 -5.67
CA LEU A 112 -8.58 13.43 -4.48
C LEU A 112 -7.20 14.04 -4.81
N PRO A 113 -6.90 15.29 -4.39
CA PRO A 113 -5.77 16.00 -4.97
C PRO A 113 -4.36 15.57 -4.54
N ASN A 114 -4.14 14.77 -3.48
CA ASN A 114 -2.75 14.57 -3.00
C ASN A 114 -2.48 13.40 -2.03
N PHE A 115 -2.92 12.17 -2.30
CA PHE A 115 -2.55 11.01 -1.45
C PHE A 115 -1.03 10.78 -1.39
N ARG A 116 -0.30 11.12 -2.47
CA ARG A 116 1.17 11.08 -2.50
C ARG A 116 1.77 12.02 -1.45
N GLY A 117 1.32 13.27 -1.39
CA GLY A 117 1.72 14.18 -0.32
C GLY A 117 1.41 13.61 1.06
N ILE A 118 0.21 13.05 1.27
CA ILE A 118 -0.18 12.49 2.57
C ILE A 118 0.80 11.40 3.02
N ILE A 119 1.11 10.43 2.16
CA ILE A 119 2.04 9.33 2.46
C ILE A 119 3.46 9.86 2.66
N PHE A 120 3.95 10.72 1.76
CA PHE A 120 5.28 11.31 1.91
C PHE A 120 5.41 12.02 3.25
N HIS A 121 4.48 12.91 3.60
CA HIS A 121 4.53 13.66 4.86
C HIS A 121 4.12 12.84 6.10
N ALA A 122 3.67 11.59 5.96
CA ALA A 122 3.43 10.69 7.10
C ALA A 122 4.74 10.29 7.79
N PHE A 123 5.83 10.14 7.03
CA PHE A 123 7.17 9.90 7.55
C PHE A 123 7.79 11.22 8.08
N CYS A 124 7.20 11.75 9.16
CA CYS A 124 7.51 13.07 9.71
C CYS A 124 8.66 13.08 10.73
N THR A 125 9.01 11.93 11.31
CA THR A 125 10.14 11.77 12.22
C THR A 125 11.28 11.02 11.52
N LYS A 126 12.52 11.35 11.87
CA LYS A 126 13.72 10.63 11.42
C LYS A 126 13.63 9.17 11.86
N SER A 127 13.23 8.93 13.11
CA SER A 127 13.08 7.60 13.72
C SER A 127 12.11 6.73 12.91
N LEU A 128 10.91 7.24 12.60
CA LEU A 128 9.92 6.53 11.79
C LEU A 128 10.45 6.23 10.37
N THR A 129 11.08 7.22 9.75
CA THR A 129 11.67 7.09 8.40
C THR A 129 12.73 5.99 8.37
N LEU A 130 13.66 6.00 9.33
CA LEU A 130 14.76 5.04 9.39
C LEU A 130 14.29 3.61 9.71
N ILE A 131 13.34 3.46 10.63
CA ILE A 131 12.77 2.15 10.98
C ILE A 131 12.08 1.53 9.77
N PHE A 132 11.19 2.26 9.10
CA PHE A 132 10.49 1.72 7.94
C PHE A 132 11.40 1.50 6.74
N PHE A 133 12.48 2.27 6.60
CA PHE A 133 13.50 1.97 5.59
C PHE A 133 14.21 0.65 5.89
N ARG A 134 14.56 0.40 7.15
CA ARG A 134 15.17 -0.86 7.56
C ARG A 134 14.22 -2.04 7.37
N ILE A 135 12.95 -1.90 7.76
CA ILE A 135 11.92 -2.91 7.53
C ILE A 135 11.73 -3.18 6.03
N LEU A 136 11.75 -2.16 5.18
CA LEU A 136 11.66 -2.32 3.72
C LEU A 136 12.81 -3.18 3.16
N ILE A 137 14.03 -3.02 3.69
CA ILE A 137 15.21 -3.77 3.24
C ILE A 137 15.23 -5.18 3.83
N ASP A 138 15.06 -5.31 5.14
CA ASP A 138 15.27 -6.56 5.88
C ASP A 138 14.02 -7.48 5.80
N HIS A 139 12.81 -6.89 5.78
CA HIS A 139 11.53 -7.61 5.82
C HIS A 139 10.50 -7.05 4.80
N PRO A 140 10.77 -7.09 3.48
CA PRO A 140 9.94 -6.44 2.46
C PRO A 140 8.48 -6.92 2.42
N ASN A 141 8.22 -8.20 2.72
CA ASN A 141 6.84 -8.70 2.75
C ASN A 141 6.05 -8.16 3.95
N PHE A 142 6.69 -8.01 5.10
CA PHE A 142 6.08 -7.38 6.27
C PHE A 142 5.88 -5.88 6.05
N PHE A 143 6.83 -5.21 5.40
CA PHE A 143 6.64 -3.83 4.94
C PHE A 143 5.39 -3.69 4.08
N ASN A 144 5.21 -4.57 3.08
CA ASN A 144 4.03 -4.57 2.21
C ASN A 144 2.74 -4.78 3.00
N HIS A 145 2.75 -5.68 3.99
CA HIS A 145 1.61 -5.89 4.89
C HIS A 145 1.25 -4.62 5.67
N CYS A 146 2.22 -3.97 6.32
CA CYS A 146 2.00 -2.70 7.01
C CYS A 146 1.50 -1.60 6.06
N ALA A 147 2.08 -1.51 4.86
CA ALA A 147 1.69 -0.54 3.85
C ALA A 147 0.24 -0.77 3.38
N ASP A 148 -0.15 -2.02 3.14
CA ASP A 148 -1.52 -2.39 2.74
C ASP A 148 -2.52 -2.03 3.85
N LEU A 149 -2.22 -2.31 5.12
CA LEU A 149 -3.07 -1.91 6.25
C LEU A 149 -3.20 -0.38 6.37
N GLY A 150 -2.08 0.34 6.23
CA GLY A 150 -2.08 1.81 6.21
C GLY A 150 -2.93 2.39 5.07
N LEU A 151 -2.82 1.82 3.87
CA LEU A 151 -3.60 2.23 2.70
C LEU A 151 -5.08 1.88 2.86
N LEU A 152 -5.45 0.72 3.38
CA LEU A 152 -6.85 0.37 3.64
C LEU A 152 -7.49 1.32 4.67
N SER A 153 -6.73 1.65 5.72
CA SER A 153 -7.16 2.56 6.77
C SER A 153 -7.37 3.97 6.21
N MET A 154 -6.38 4.54 5.51
CA MET A 154 -6.54 5.84 4.84
C MET A 154 -7.67 5.83 3.80
N GLY A 155 -7.77 4.75 3.01
CA GLY A 155 -8.76 4.56 1.97
C GLY A 155 -10.20 4.69 2.47
N SER A 156 -10.45 4.30 3.72
CA SER A 156 -11.78 4.34 4.37
C SER A 156 -12.27 5.76 4.66
N VAL A 157 -11.37 6.72 4.86
CA VAL A 157 -11.70 8.11 5.23
C VAL A 157 -11.45 9.12 4.11
N ILE A 158 -10.52 8.82 3.19
CA ILE A 158 -10.08 9.75 2.15
C ILE A 158 -11.18 10.03 1.10
N GLN A 159 -12.17 9.14 0.98
CA GLN A 159 -13.26 9.21 -0.02
C GLN A 159 -14.15 10.45 0.06
N LYS A 160 -14.21 11.13 1.21
CA LYS A 160 -14.95 12.37 1.36
C LYS A 160 -14.09 13.42 2.02
N LYS A 161 -14.39 14.68 1.70
CA LYS A 161 -13.86 15.83 2.43
C LYS A 161 -14.56 15.90 3.79
N LEU A 162 -14.10 15.09 4.73
CA LEU A 162 -14.58 15.07 6.12
C LEU A 162 -14.37 16.43 6.82
N GLY A 163 -13.49 17.28 6.29
CA GLY A 163 -13.13 18.56 6.90
C GLY A 163 -12.32 18.42 8.19
N ILE A 164 -11.94 17.19 8.56
CA ILE A 164 -11.16 16.89 9.75
C ILE A 164 -9.67 16.99 9.39
N LYS A 165 -8.95 17.87 10.06
CA LYS A 165 -7.51 18.07 9.82
C LYS A 165 -6.74 16.80 10.17
N MET A 166 -5.74 16.48 9.35
CA MET A 166 -4.81 15.34 9.50
C MET A 166 -5.43 13.93 9.56
N VAL A 167 -6.75 13.77 9.45
CA VAL A 167 -7.43 12.46 9.55
C VAL A 167 -6.86 11.43 8.58
N ASN A 168 -6.56 11.83 7.34
CA ASN A 168 -6.02 10.92 6.34
C ASN A 168 -4.60 10.44 6.70
N ARG A 169 -3.74 11.36 7.18
CA ARG A 169 -2.35 11.05 7.56
C ARG A 169 -2.32 10.15 8.78
N TYR A 170 -3.14 10.42 9.79
CA TYR A 170 -3.19 9.61 10.99
C TYR A 170 -3.90 8.28 10.81
N SER A 171 -4.89 8.19 9.93
CA SER A 171 -5.48 6.91 9.53
C SER A 171 -4.45 6.05 8.77
N PHE A 172 -3.61 6.66 7.93
CA PHE A 172 -2.50 5.96 7.29
C PHE A 172 -1.48 5.46 8.32
N LEU A 173 -1.02 6.35 9.22
CA LEU A 173 -0.04 6.00 10.25
C LEU A 173 -0.55 4.95 11.24
N SER A 174 -1.82 5.03 11.66
CA SER A 174 -2.39 4.05 12.58
C SER A 174 -2.37 2.65 11.96
N GLY A 175 -2.74 2.50 10.69
CA GLY A 175 -2.64 1.25 9.96
C GLY A 175 -1.20 0.79 9.72
N LEU A 176 -0.32 1.69 9.30
CA LEU A 176 1.09 1.37 9.05
C LEU A 176 1.79 0.81 10.30
N LEU A 177 1.43 1.29 11.48
CA LEU A 177 2.09 0.99 12.75
C LEU A 177 1.40 -0.09 13.59
N ALA A 178 0.15 -0.45 13.30
CA ALA A 178 -0.67 -1.31 14.16
C ALA A 178 -0.03 -2.68 14.45
N ASP A 179 0.74 -3.22 13.50
CA ASP A 179 1.37 -4.54 13.60
C ASP A 179 2.87 -4.48 13.80
N LEU A 180 3.45 -3.30 14.10
CA LEU A 180 4.91 -3.12 14.17
C LEU A 180 5.60 -4.15 15.08
N CYS A 181 4.94 -4.59 16.16
CA CYS A 181 5.51 -5.59 17.06
C CYS A 181 5.65 -7.00 16.46
N LEU A 182 5.04 -7.28 15.31
CA LEU A 182 5.01 -8.58 14.64
C LEU A 182 6.11 -8.76 13.57
N VAL A 183 7.00 -7.77 13.39
CA VAL A 183 7.94 -7.68 12.27
C VAL A 183 8.83 -8.91 12.04
N ASP A 184 9.23 -9.59 13.12
CA ASP A 184 10.08 -10.77 13.13
C ASP A 184 9.30 -12.07 13.36
N THR A 185 7.96 -12.01 13.25
CA THR A 185 7.07 -13.15 13.43
C THR A 185 6.39 -13.54 12.12
N ASP A 186 5.71 -14.68 12.12
CA ASP A 186 4.84 -15.11 11.02
C ASP A 186 3.35 -14.85 11.30
N PHE A 187 2.98 -14.34 12.48
CA PHE A 187 1.58 -14.14 12.88
C PHE A 187 0.81 -13.22 11.93
N TRP A 188 1.46 -12.20 11.39
CA TRP A 188 0.83 -11.27 10.46
C TRP A 188 0.42 -11.92 9.12
N LYS A 189 0.98 -13.08 8.76
CA LYS A 189 0.66 -13.80 7.52
C LYS A 189 -0.66 -14.56 7.61
N THR A 190 -1.04 -14.97 8.81
CA THR A 190 -2.30 -15.68 9.06
C THR A 190 -3.43 -14.70 9.33
N PRO A 191 -4.69 -15.07 9.03
CA PRO A 191 -5.84 -14.29 9.47
C PRO A 191 -5.88 -14.23 11.00
N LEU A 192 -5.94 -13.02 11.57
CA LEU A 192 -6.01 -12.82 13.02
C LEU A 192 -7.40 -12.35 13.41
N ASN A 193 -7.98 -12.97 14.45
CA ASN A 193 -9.28 -12.54 14.96
C ASN A 193 -9.18 -11.36 15.94
N GLY A 194 -10.31 -10.75 16.30
CA GLY A 194 -10.33 -9.59 17.19
C GLY A 194 -9.69 -9.84 18.57
N LYS A 195 -9.78 -11.08 19.10
CA LYS A 195 -9.14 -11.47 20.35
C LYS A 195 -7.63 -11.60 20.19
N ASP A 196 -7.17 -12.16 19.08
CA ASP A 196 -5.74 -12.27 18.77
C ASP A 196 -5.12 -10.89 18.61
N VAL A 197 -5.80 -9.99 17.90
CA VAL A 197 -5.38 -8.58 17.78
C VAL A 197 -5.27 -7.94 19.16
N ALA A 198 -6.28 -8.10 20.03
CA ALA A 198 -6.26 -7.55 21.39
C ALA A 198 -5.09 -8.04 22.27
N LYS A 199 -4.50 -9.22 21.98
CA LYS A 199 -3.35 -9.75 22.75
C LYS A 199 -2.06 -8.99 22.47
N TYR A 200 -1.83 -8.51 21.24
CA TYR A 200 -0.56 -7.90 20.87
C TYR A 200 -0.59 -6.37 20.68
N THR A 201 -1.76 -5.73 20.51
CA THR A 201 -1.82 -4.28 20.24
C THR A 201 -1.12 -3.43 21.28
N LYS A 202 -1.18 -3.84 22.56
CA LYS A 202 -0.46 -3.16 23.64
C LYS A 202 1.05 -3.08 23.38
N HIS A 203 1.64 -4.14 22.81
CA HIS A 203 3.06 -4.16 22.44
C HIS A 203 3.36 -3.20 21.29
N SER A 204 2.50 -3.14 20.27
CA SER A 204 2.62 -2.16 19.18
C SER A 204 2.48 -0.73 19.71
N SER A 205 1.49 -0.44 20.53
CA SER A 205 1.29 0.88 21.13
C SER A 205 2.50 1.33 21.96
N GLN A 206 3.08 0.42 22.77
CA GLN A 206 4.31 0.71 23.52
C GLN A 206 5.51 0.98 22.63
N ALA A 207 5.66 0.24 21.52
CA ALA A 207 6.72 0.49 20.54
C ALA A 207 6.60 1.88 19.92
N ILE A 208 5.38 2.32 19.59
CA ILE A 208 5.11 3.58 18.91
C ILE A 208 5.41 4.81 19.77
N LEU A 209 5.25 4.71 21.09
CA LEU A 209 5.61 5.78 22.02
C LEU A 209 7.11 6.16 21.92
N LYS A 210 7.97 5.26 21.43
CA LYS A 210 9.40 5.55 21.20
C LYS A 210 9.67 6.29 19.88
N LEU A 211 8.69 6.39 18.98
CA LEU A 211 8.84 6.99 17.65
C LEU A 211 8.69 8.52 17.62
N LYS A 212 8.52 9.15 18.80
CA LYS A 212 8.24 10.58 18.98
C LYS A 212 7.04 11.05 18.14
N LEU A 213 6.05 10.17 17.99
CA LEU A 213 4.77 10.47 17.39
C LEU A 213 3.78 10.92 18.50
N PRO A 214 2.69 11.60 18.14
CA PRO A 214 1.64 11.95 19.09
C PRO A 214 1.13 10.72 19.86
N PRO A 215 1.04 10.77 21.20
CA PRO A 215 0.65 9.62 22.02
C PRO A 215 -0.75 9.11 21.70
N GLU A 216 -1.64 9.98 21.22
CA GLU A 216 -3.00 9.62 20.84
C GLU A 216 -3.01 8.57 19.71
N LEU A 217 -1.99 8.51 18.84
CA LEU A 217 -1.88 7.43 17.85
C LEU A 217 -1.70 6.06 18.50
N ALA A 218 -0.95 5.99 19.61
CA ALA A 218 -0.80 4.75 20.37
C ALA A 218 -2.13 4.35 21.03
N ASP A 219 -2.93 5.32 21.46
CA ASP A 219 -4.28 5.09 21.99
C ASP A 219 -5.24 4.55 20.92
N ALA A 220 -5.22 5.12 19.71
CA ALA A 220 -6.00 4.59 18.57
C ALA A 220 -5.66 3.13 18.28
N ILE A 221 -4.37 2.80 18.25
CA ILE A 221 -3.91 1.42 18.01
C ILE A 221 -4.26 0.51 19.18
N ASN A 222 -4.27 0.99 20.41
CA ASN A 222 -4.69 0.15 21.53
C ASN A 222 -6.22 -0.08 21.54
N ALA A 223 -7.00 0.87 21.02
CA ALA A 223 -8.47 0.85 21.05
C ALA A 223 -9.14 0.21 19.81
N HIS A 224 -8.38 -0.05 18.73
CA HIS A 224 -8.94 -0.64 17.52
C HIS A 224 -9.40 -2.11 17.61
N PRO A 225 -8.91 -3.00 18.50
CA PRO A 225 -9.40 -4.37 18.55
C PRO A 225 -10.90 -4.45 18.86
N ILE A 226 -11.61 -5.33 18.17
CA ILE A 226 -13.02 -5.66 18.43
C ILE A 226 -13.12 -7.18 18.65
N PRO A 227 -13.07 -7.66 19.90
CA PRO A 227 -12.98 -9.10 20.20
C PRO A 227 -14.10 -9.96 19.61
N ASP A 228 -15.31 -9.43 19.58
CA ASP A 228 -16.52 -10.14 19.14
C ASP A 228 -16.87 -9.89 17.66
N LEU A 229 -15.93 -9.34 16.88
CA LEU A 229 -16.14 -9.04 15.47
C LEU A 229 -16.31 -10.34 14.67
N VAL A 230 -17.42 -10.44 13.95
CA VAL A 230 -17.69 -11.59 13.10
C VAL A 230 -16.82 -11.51 11.85
N MET A 231 -15.92 -12.48 11.67
CA MET A 231 -15.03 -12.58 10.51
C MET A 231 -15.09 -13.96 9.89
N ASP A 232 -14.75 -14.03 8.60
CA ASP A 232 -14.67 -15.28 7.85
C ASP A 232 -13.31 -15.98 8.03
N THR A 233 -12.71 -15.80 9.19
CA THR A 233 -11.52 -16.54 9.59
C THR A 233 -12.01 -17.92 10.02
N GLY A 234 -11.66 -18.97 9.25
CA GLY A 234 -11.93 -20.36 9.62
C GLY A 234 -11.68 -20.54 11.13
N SER A 235 -12.64 -21.14 11.80
CA SER A 235 -12.97 -21.02 13.22
C SER A 235 -11.95 -21.58 14.23
N GLU A 236 -10.69 -21.22 14.12
CA GLU A 236 -9.68 -21.56 15.12
C GLU A 236 -9.00 -20.27 15.58
N ASP A 237 -9.14 -19.96 16.87
CA ASP A 237 -8.27 -18.99 17.54
C ASP A 237 -6.84 -19.37 17.18
N THR A 238 -6.11 -18.48 16.51
CA THR A 238 -4.68 -18.73 16.31
C THR A 238 -4.07 -18.82 17.70
N SER A 239 -3.61 -20.00 18.11
CA SER A 239 -2.97 -20.24 19.42
C SER A 239 -1.56 -19.65 19.45
N GLY A 240 -1.38 -18.45 18.88
CA GLY A 240 -0.14 -17.71 18.88
C GLY A 240 0.19 -17.32 20.31
N ASN A 241 1.36 -17.75 20.76
CA ASN A 241 1.93 -17.23 22.00
C ASN A 241 2.42 -15.80 21.72
N PHE A 242 1.61 -14.79 22.04
CA PHE A 242 1.99 -13.38 21.86
C PHE A 242 2.89 -12.85 22.99
N ASP A 243 3.12 -13.60 24.07
CA ASP A 243 3.96 -13.16 25.19
C ASP A 243 5.44 -13.06 24.80
N MET A 244 5.85 -13.84 23.79
CA MET A 244 7.21 -13.82 23.23
C MET A 244 7.56 -12.54 22.45
N LEU A 245 6.58 -11.69 22.10
CA LEU A 245 6.81 -10.41 21.41
C LEU A 245 7.67 -9.45 22.25
N SER A 246 7.56 -9.51 23.58
CA SER A 246 8.38 -8.73 24.52
C SER A 246 9.89 -9.05 24.43
N SER A 247 10.23 -10.20 23.83
CA SER A 247 11.59 -10.71 23.70
C SER A 247 12.20 -10.45 22.32
N SER A 248 11.48 -9.84 21.38
CA SER A 248 12.00 -9.50 20.05
C SER A 248 13.26 -8.62 20.15
N GLU A 249 14.41 -9.19 19.80
CA GLU A 249 15.69 -8.46 19.74
C GLU A 249 15.68 -7.46 18.58
N TYR A 250 15.12 -7.85 17.44
CA TYR A 250 15.05 -7.01 16.26
C TYR A 250 14.20 -5.75 16.51
N LEU A 251 13.02 -5.89 17.14
CA LEU A 251 12.18 -4.75 17.49
C LEU A 251 12.87 -3.84 18.51
N LYS A 252 13.57 -4.40 19.51
CA LYS A 252 14.35 -3.60 20.46
C LYS A 252 15.43 -2.80 19.74
N GLU A 253 16.20 -3.43 18.86
CA GLU A 253 17.23 -2.78 18.06
C GLU A 253 16.66 -1.68 17.15
N LEU A 254 15.50 -1.90 16.53
CA LEU A 254 14.79 -0.88 15.74
C LEU A 254 14.39 0.33 16.58
N LEU A 255 13.95 0.12 17.82
CA LEU A 255 13.43 1.17 18.68
C LEU A 255 14.51 1.88 19.51
N GLU A 256 15.73 1.32 19.55
CA GLU A 256 16.90 1.90 20.22
C GLU A 256 17.68 2.88 19.32
N ILE A 257 17.18 3.19 18.13
CA ILE A 257 17.77 4.18 17.24
C ILE A 257 17.73 5.57 17.92
N ASP A 258 18.86 5.97 18.52
CA ASP A 258 19.02 7.26 19.20
C ASP A 258 19.06 8.40 18.18
N THR A 259 17.93 9.03 17.89
CA THR A 259 17.87 10.22 17.04
C THR A 259 18.09 11.48 17.88
N GLN A 260 19.37 11.80 18.15
CA GLN A 260 19.76 13.04 18.82
C GLN A 260 19.27 14.27 18.04
N GLY A 261 18.70 15.26 18.74
CA GLY A 261 18.28 16.53 18.15
C GLY A 261 17.22 16.40 17.04
N GLU A 262 16.36 15.38 17.12
CA GLU A 262 15.25 15.18 16.18
C GLU A 262 14.29 16.37 16.22
N LYS A 263 14.49 17.32 15.31
CA LYS A 263 13.45 18.27 14.92
C LYS A 263 12.47 17.53 14.04
N ILE A 264 11.21 17.54 14.46
CA ILE A 264 10.13 17.08 13.60
C ILE A 264 10.05 18.07 12.44
N ASP A 265 9.84 17.59 11.22
CA ASP A 265 9.73 18.42 10.00
C ASP A 265 8.88 19.67 10.29
N GLU A 266 9.21 20.89 9.86
CA GLU A 266 8.40 22.09 10.23
C GLU A 266 6.95 22.03 9.71
N GLU A 267 6.66 21.14 8.74
CA GLU A 267 5.30 20.75 8.30
C GLU A 267 4.68 19.60 9.13
N SER A 268 5.24 19.37 10.32
CA SER A 268 4.90 18.30 11.24
C SER A 268 3.53 18.50 11.87
N PRO A 269 2.80 17.41 12.13
CA PRO A 269 1.53 17.42 12.85
C PRO A 269 1.50 18.10 14.23
N HIS A 270 2.65 18.39 14.85
CA HIS A 270 2.70 18.81 16.26
C HIS A 270 2.19 20.21 16.55
N ASP A 271 2.15 21.13 15.58
CA ASP A 271 1.83 22.53 15.85
C ASP A 271 0.33 22.84 16.03
N GLU A 272 -0.58 21.89 15.75
CA GLU A 272 -2.03 22.14 15.91
C GLU A 272 -2.82 21.07 16.71
N GLY A 273 -2.14 20.09 17.29
CA GLY A 273 -2.77 19.09 18.16
C GLY A 273 -3.67 18.07 17.44
N ILE A 274 -3.72 16.84 17.95
CA ILE A 274 -4.71 15.85 17.51
C ILE A 274 -6.04 16.19 18.17
N THR A 275 -7.06 16.53 17.37
CA THR A 275 -8.41 16.65 17.92
C THR A 275 -8.95 15.27 18.28
N GLU A 276 -9.80 15.19 19.31
CA GLU A 276 -10.51 13.95 19.68
C GLU A 276 -11.19 13.33 18.45
N ARG A 277 -11.85 14.16 17.63
CA ARG A 277 -12.50 13.70 16.39
C ARG A 277 -11.51 13.10 15.38
N THR A 278 -10.30 13.65 15.26
CA THR A 278 -9.25 13.07 14.41
C THR A 278 -8.87 11.68 14.89
N LEU A 279 -8.72 11.51 16.22
CA LEU A 279 -8.37 10.24 16.84
C LEU A 279 -9.46 9.18 16.66
N GLU A 280 -10.71 9.56 16.91
CA GLU A 280 -11.85 8.66 16.75
C GLU A 280 -11.95 8.13 15.31
N PHE A 281 -11.82 9.01 14.32
CA PHE A 281 -11.86 8.61 12.92
C PHE A 281 -10.65 7.77 12.51
N ALA A 282 -9.45 8.06 13.03
CA ALA A 282 -8.26 7.24 12.75
C ALA A 282 -8.37 5.84 13.38
N THR A 283 -8.97 5.73 14.57
CA THR A 283 -9.27 4.44 15.23
C THR A 283 -10.28 3.64 14.42
N GLU A 284 -11.35 4.30 13.98
CA GLU A 284 -12.40 3.68 13.19
C GLU A 284 -11.91 3.25 11.81
N ALA A 285 -11.11 4.09 11.16
CA ALA A 285 -10.43 3.76 9.91
C ALA A 285 -9.54 2.51 10.05
N LEU A 286 -8.81 2.41 11.16
CA LEU A 286 -7.98 1.24 11.46
C LEU A 286 -8.82 -0.03 11.66
N ARG A 287 -9.96 0.07 12.36
CA ARG A 287 -10.91 -1.06 12.51
C ARG A 287 -11.39 -1.58 11.16
N VAL A 288 -11.80 -0.68 10.28
CA VAL A 288 -12.24 -1.03 8.92
C VAL A 288 -11.09 -1.65 8.12
N GLY A 289 -9.91 -1.02 8.13
CA GLY A 289 -8.74 -1.51 7.41
C GLY A 289 -8.32 -2.90 7.86
N ARG A 290 -8.31 -3.14 9.18
CA ARG A 290 -8.08 -4.46 9.79
C ARG A 290 -9.10 -5.47 9.30
N TYR A 291 -10.39 -5.16 9.41
CA TYR A 291 -11.46 -6.07 9.02
C TYR A 291 -11.31 -6.51 7.55
N ILE A 292 -11.06 -5.58 6.64
CA ILE A 292 -10.87 -5.89 5.23
C ILE A 292 -9.64 -6.78 5.04
N MET A 293 -8.52 -6.41 5.65
CA MET A 293 -7.26 -7.13 5.48
C MET A 293 -7.33 -8.57 5.98
N GLU A 294 -7.89 -8.81 7.16
CA GLU A 294 -7.95 -10.18 7.73
C GLU A 294 -8.89 -11.10 6.93
N ASN A 295 -10.03 -10.58 6.45
CA ASN A 295 -10.92 -11.36 5.58
C ASN A 295 -10.34 -11.61 4.18
N LEU A 296 -9.49 -10.71 3.68
CA LEU A 296 -8.74 -10.94 2.43
C LEU A 296 -7.70 -12.06 2.56
N LYS A 297 -7.14 -12.28 3.76
CA LYS A 297 -6.22 -13.40 4.02
C LYS A 297 -6.93 -14.75 4.10
N SER A 298 -8.16 -14.80 4.62
CA SER A 298 -8.87 -16.06 4.88
C SER A 298 -9.59 -16.63 3.65
N SER A 299 -9.90 -15.80 2.66
CA SER A 299 -10.74 -16.19 1.54
C SER A 299 -9.99 -17.06 0.51
N SER A 300 -10.25 -18.36 0.53
CA SER A 300 -9.78 -19.34 -0.46
C SER A 300 -10.45 -19.19 -1.83
N GLU A 301 -11.68 -18.65 -1.88
CA GLU A 301 -12.44 -18.41 -3.10
C GLU A 301 -12.51 -16.91 -3.42
N LYS A 302 -11.59 -16.45 -4.28
CA LYS A 302 -11.46 -15.03 -4.66
C LYS A 302 -12.69 -14.46 -5.38
N ASP A 303 -13.52 -15.34 -5.93
CA ASP A 303 -14.59 -14.95 -6.84
C ASP A 303 -15.79 -14.29 -6.13
N GLN A 304 -16.04 -14.56 -4.84
CA GLN A 304 -17.19 -14.02 -4.08
C GLN A 304 -16.82 -13.14 -2.87
N ILE A 305 -15.54 -12.80 -2.74
CA ILE A 305 -15.02 -12.05 -1.59
C ILE A 305 -15.75 -10.72 -1.39
N SER A 306 -16.05 -9.97 -2.45
CA SER A 306 -16.67 -8.65 -2.36
C SER A 306 -18.07 -8.68 -1.74
N GLU A 307 -18.90 -9.62 -2.20
CA GLU A 307 -20.28 -9.78 -1.74
C GLU A 307 -20.31 -10.25 -0.30
N LYS A 308 -19.46 -11.23 0.03
CA LYS A 308 -19.30 -11.73 1.41
C LYS A 308 -18.79 -10.65 2.36
N LEU A 309 -17.76 -9.90 1.95
CA LEU A 309 -17.24 -8.76 2.70
C LEU A 309 -18.33 -7.72 2.93
N LEU A 310 -19.11 -7.34 1.91
CA LEU A 310 -20.18 -6.36 2.02
C LEU A 310 -21.26 -6.79 3.01
N VAL A 311 -21.75 -8.03 2.89
CA VAL A 311 -22.80 -8.58 3.76
C VAL A 311 -22.33 -8.64 5.21
N MET A 312 -21.16 -9.22 5.45
CA MET A 312 -20.60 -9.36 6.80
C MET A 312 -20.22 -8.00 7.41
N PHE A 313 -19.72 -7.06 6.60
CA PHE A 313 -19.40 -5.72 7.06
C PHE A 313 -20.68 -4.99 7.47
N THR A 314 -21.71 -5.00 6.61
CA THR A 314 -23.01 -4.38 6.90
C THR A 314 -23.64 -4.99 8.16
N TYR A 315 -23.55 -6.31 8.33
CA TYR A 315 -24.01 -6.99 9.55
C TYR A 315 -23.30 -6.47 10.80
N ASN A 316 -21.97 -6.38 10.78
CA ASN A 316 -21.19 -5.87 11.91
C ASN A 316 -21.45 -4.37 12.19
N VAL A 317 -21.75 -3.57 11.16
CA VAL A 317 -22.17 -2.17 11.30
C VAL A 317 -23.50 -2.07 12.03
N GLU A 318 -24.49 -2.88 11.66
CA GLU A 318 -25.80 -2.89 12.34
C GLU A 318 -25.75 -3.51 13.75
N LYS A 319 -24.74 -4.32 14.04
CA LYS A 319 -24.41 -4.75 15.42
C LYS A 319 -23.79 -3.64 16.27
N GLY A 320 -23.42 -2.51 15.67
CA GLY A 320 -22.85 -1.36 16.37
C GLY A 320 -21.34 -1.45 16.58
N TYR A 321 -20.64 -2.36 15.87
CA TYR A 321 -19.17 -2.49 15.98
C TYR A 321 -18.41 -1.38 15.24
N PHE A 322 -19.05 -0.73 14.28
CA PHE A 322 -18.46 0.34 13.48
C PHE A 322 -19.30 1.63 13.57
N LYS A 323 -18.64 2.79 13.53
CA LYS A 323 -19.33 4.09 13.44
C LYS A 323 -19.94 4.24 12.04
N LYS A 324 -21.25 4.47 11.98
CA LYS A 324 -22.02 4.60 10.72
C LYS A 324 -21.42 5.63 9.77
N GLU A 325 -20.93 6.78 10.27
CA GLU A 325 -20.33 7.83 9.44
C GLU A 325 -19.14 7.36 8.58
N VAL A 326 -18.31 6.45 9.10
CA VAL A 326 -17.18 5.87 8.36
C VAL A 326 -17.64 4.64 7.58
N ALA A 327 -18.44 3.79 8.21
CA ALA A 327 -18.95 2.57 7.60
C ALA A 327 -19.77 2.81 6.33
N ASP A 328 -20.62 3.83 6.29
CA ASP A 328 -21.45 4.13 5.12
C ASP A 328 -20.61 4.48 3.88
N LEU A 329 -19.45 5.12 4.09
CA LEU A 329 -18.49 5.40 3.01
C LEU A 329 -17.96 4.09 2.43
N VAL A 330 -17.60 3.16 3.30
CA VAL A 330 -17.02 1.88 2.96
C VAL A 330 -18.06 0.96 2.32
N ILE A 331 -19.29 0.93 2.83
CA ILE A 331 -20.43 0.22 2.22
C ILE A 331 -20.68 0.73 0.80
N SER A 332 -20.61 2.05 0.58
CA SER A 332 -20.74 2.61 -0.77
C SER A 332 -19.63 2.12 -1.70
N LEU A 333 -18.39 2.00 -1.22
CA LEU A 333 -17.27 1.46 -1.99
C LEU A 333 -17.51 -0.01 -2.35
N PHE A 334 -17.89 -0.82 -1.37
CA PHE A 334 -18.21 -2.23 -1.59
C PHE A 334 -19.32 -2.41 -2.63
N LYS A 335 -20.39 -1.60 -2.57
CA LYS A 335 -21.45 -1.63 -3.58
C LYS A 335 -20.95 -1.28 -4.98
N MET A 336 -20.14 -0.22 -5.10
CA MET A 336 -19.56 0.14 -6.40
C MET A 336 -18.62 -0.94 -6.92
N PHE A 337 -17.81 -1.53 -6.04
CA PHE A 337 -16.91 -2.64 -6.36
C PHE A 337 -17.68 -3.88 -6.82
N ASP A 338 -18.78 -4.21 -6.13
CA ASP A 338 -19.67 -5.33 -6.47
C ASP A 338 -20.32 -5.13 -7.85
N THR A 339 -20.83 -3.93 -8.15
CA THR A 339 -21.33 -3.59 -9.49
C THR A 339 -20.26 -3.74 -10.58
N VAL A 340 -19.01 -3.36 -10.29
CA VAL A 340 -17.89 -3.55 -11.22
C VAL A 340 -17.60 -5.05 -11.43
N ILE A 341 -17.63 -5.87 -10.38
CA ILE A 341 -17.44 -7.32 -10.47
C ILE A 341 -18.57 -7.98 -11.27
N GLN A 342 -19.83 -7.65 -10.97
CA GLN A 342 -21.00 -8.14 -11.72
C GLN A 342 -20.88 -7.83 -13.21
N ARG A 343 -20.48 -6.59 -13.54
CA ARG A 343 -20.21 -6.18 -14.92
C ARG A 343 -19.11 -7.00 -15.58
N ILE A 344 -18.00 -7.27 -14.89
CA ILE A 344 -16.90 -8.10 -15.40
C ILE A 344 -17.35 -9.55 -15.63
N ARG A 345 -18.17 -10.12 -14.73
CA ARG A 345 -18.75 -11.46 -14.90
C ARG A 345 -19.63 -11.54 -16.15
N ILE A 346 -20.52 -10.57 -16.34
CA ILE A 346 -21.37 -10.48 -17.55
C ILE A 346 -20.50 -10.39 -18.81
N VAL A 347 -19.44 -9.56 -18.79
CA VAL A 347 -18.48 -9.46 -19.90
C VAL A 347 -17.83 -10.81 -20.19
N SER A 348 -17.30 -11.49 -19.17
CA SER A 348 -16.64 -12.79 -19.30
C SER A 348 -17.57 -13.87 -19.84
N GLU A 349 -18.80 -13.95 -19.34
CA GLU A 349 -19.82 -14.88 -19.84
C GLU A 349 -20.10 -14.67 -21.33
N ILE A 350 -20.10 -13.43 -21.81
CA ILE A 350 -20.35 -13.12 -23.21
C ILE A 350 -19.10 -13.39 -24.07
N GLU A 351 -17.91 -13.04 -23.60
CA GLU A 351 -16.65 -13.37 -24.30
C GLU A 351 -16.48 -14.89 -24.46
N ASN A 352 -16.87 -15.68 -23.46
CA ASN A 352 -16.83 -17.15 -23.50
C ASN A 352 -17.78 -17.77 -24.52
N LYS A 353 -18.76 -17.02 -25.05
CA LYS A 353 -19.59 -17.48 -26.18
C LYS A 353 -18.88 -17.38 -27.53
N CYS A 354 -17.70 -16.76 -27.58
CA CYS A 354 -16.95 -16.66 -28.82
C CYS A 354 -16.50 -18.04 -29.31
N LYS A 355 -16.83 -18.35 -30.56
CA LYS A 355 -16.38 -19.59 -31.23
C LYS A 355 -14.85 -19.68 -31.31
N PHE A 356 -14.17 -18.54 -31.42
CA PHE A 356 -12.72 -18.43 -31.43
C PHE A 356 -12.28 -17.98 -30.04
N GLN A 357 -11.88 -18.92 -29.19
CA GLN A 357 -11.53 -18.65 -27.79
C GLN A 357 -10.50 -17.51 -27.71
N THR A 358 -10.72 -16.61 -26.75
CA THR A 358 -9.93 -15.41 -26.51
C THR A 358 -10.01 -14.30 -27.56
N SER A 359 -10.70 -14.50 -28.69
CA SER A 359 -10.76 -13.51 -29.77
C SER A 359 -11.80 -12.42 -29.53
N ALA A 360 -12.91 -12.72 -28.83
CA ALA A 360 -13.89 -11.71 -28.43
C ALA A 360 -13.36 -10.88 -27.26
N TRP A 361 -13.25 -9.57 -27.46
CA TRP A 361 -12.71 -8.64 -26.49
C TRP A 361 -13.70 -7.49 -26.22
N ALA A 362 -14.06 -7.32 -24.96
CA ALA A 362 -14.86 -6.21 -24.47
C ALA A 362 -13.98 -4.97 -24.30
N TYR A 363 -14.04 -4.10 -25.31
CA TYR A 363 -13.33 -2.84 -25.37
C TYR A 363 -14.07 -1.74 -24.58
N PRO A 364 -13.40 -1.07 -23.63
CA PRO A 364 -14.01 -0.02 -22.84
C PRO A 364 -14.16 1.29 -23.64
N LYS A 365 -15.41 1.68 -23.94
CA LYS A 365 -15.73 3.07 -24.31
C LYS A 365 -16.47 3.79 -23.17
N PRO A 366 -16.30 5.12 -23.04
CA PRO A 366 -16.84 5.93 -21.93
C PRO A 366 -18.36 5.85 -21.71
N LYS A 367 -19.13 5.36 -22.68
CA LYS A 367 -20.60 5.29 -22.62
C LYS A 367 -21.19 3.88 -22.81
N SER A 368 -20.43 2.94 -23.35
CA SER A 368 -20.87 1.57 -23.58
C SER A 368 -19.65 0.68 -23.81
N ALA A 369 -19.60 -0.48 -23.16
CA ALA A 369 -18.63 -1.51 -23.57
C ALA A 369 -19.01 -2.00 -24.96
N GLN A 370 -18.02 -2.18 -25.85
CA GLN A 370 -18.22 -2.74 -27.18
C GLN A 370 -17.46 -4.06 -27.31
N ILE A 371 -17.99 -5.02 -28.07
CA ILE A 371 -17.28 -6.27 -28.30
C ILE A 371 -16.69 -6.25 -29.70
N LEU A 372 -15.38 -6.49 -29.78
CA LEU A 372 -14.64 -6.61 -31.03
C LEU A 372 -13.95 -7.97 -31.13
N CYS A 373 -13.53 -8.34 -32.33
CA CYS A 373 -12.66 -9.50 -32.54
C CYS A 373 -11.20 -9.03 -32.66
N LYS A 374 -10.37 -9.37 -31.67
CA LYS A 374 -8.96 -8.92 -31.61
C LYS A 374 -8.10 -9.52 -32.74
N ASP A 375 -8.42 -10.75 -33.15
CA ASP A 375 -7.66 -11.53 -34.13
C ASP A 375 -8.22 -11.37 -35.55
N SER A 376 -9.24 -10.50 -35.71
CA SER A 376 -9.85 -10.16 -36.99
C SER A 376 -10.26 -11.37 -37.84
N HIS A 377 -10.92 -12.35 -37.21
CA HIS A 377 -11.47 -13.53 -37.89
C HIS A 377 -12.68 -13.16 -38.77
N TYR A 378 -12.46 -12.50 -39.91
CA TYR A 378 -13.51 -11.98 -40.81
C TYR A 378 -14.52 -13.04 -41.29
N ASP A 379 -14.13 -14.31 -41.29
CA ASP A 379 -15.00 -15.44 -41.64
C ASP A 379 -15.97 -15.84 -40.51
N CYS A 380 -15.91 -15.18 -39.35
CA CYS A 380 -16.78 -15.44 -38.22
C CYS A 380 -18.22 -14.97 -38.49
N PRO A 381 -19.25 -15.83 -38.29
CA PRO A 381 -20.64 -15.45 -38.54
C PRO A 381 -21.17 -14.37 -37.59
N LEU A 382 -20.48 -14.15 -36.45
CA LEU A 382 -20.83 -13.15 -35.46
C LEU A 382 -20.17 -11.78 -35.73
N ILE A 383 -19.48 -11.59 -36.85
CA ILE A 383 -18.96 -10.27 -37.22
C ILE A 383 -20.08 -9.40 -37.81
N VAL A 384 -20.06 -8.12 -37.46
CA VAL A 384 -20.91 -7.10 -38.06
C VAL A 384 -20.20 -6.55 -39.29
N ALA A 385 -20.63 -6.97 -40.48
CA ALA A 385 -20.01 -6.57 -41.74
C ALA A 385 -20.00 -5.04 -41.92
N GLY A 386 -18.85 -4.50 -42.33
CA GLY A 386 -18.68 -3.07 -42.63
C GLY A 386 -18.56 -2.15 -41.40
N TRP A 387 -18.50 -2.71 -40.19
CA TRP A 387 -18.36 -1.96 -38.95
C TRP A 387 -17.10 -2.35 -38.19
N ASP A 388 -16.09 -1.50 -38.29
CA ASP A 388 -14.86 -1.64 -37.52
C ASP A 388 -14.79 -0.63 -36.37
N ILE A 389 -14.29 -1.09 -35.24
CA ILE A 389 -13.95 -0.26 -34.10
C ILE A 389 -12.48 0.14 -34.24
N ARG A 390 -12.25 1.44 -34.40
CA ARG A 390 -10.91 2.03 -34.36
C ARG A 390 -10.46 2.27 -32.93
N VAL A 391 -9.36 1.64 -32.56
CA VAL A 391 -8.65 1.83 -31.30
C VAL A 391 -7.54 2.84 -31.58
N ILE A 392 -7.68 4.05 -31.03
CA ILE A 392 -6.78 5.19 -31.31
C ILE A 392 -5.56 5.16 -30.39
N THR A 393 -5.74 4.67 -29.17
CA THR A 393 -4.69 4.53 -28.17
C THR A 393 -4.78 3.15 -27.54
N SER A 394 -3.63 2.53 -27.34
CA SER A 394 -3.51 1.24 -26.66
C SER A 394 -4.24 1.27 -25.31
N GLN A 395 -5.23 0.38 -25.12
CA GLN A 395 -6.09 0.39 -23.93
C GLN A 395 -6.32 -1.02 -23.39
N GLU A 396 -6.40 -1.12 -22.07
CA GLU A 396 -6.68 -2.35 -21.33
C GLU A 396 -8.15 -2.74 -21.49
N ALA A 397 -8.43 -4.02 -21.80
CA ALA A 397 -9.80 -4.54 -21.92
C ALA A 397 -10.36 -4.95 -20.54
N PHE A 398 -11.70 -5.01 -20.41
CA PHE A 398 -12.35 -5.31 -19.12
C PHE A 398 -11.96 -6.68 -18.53
N GLY A 399 -11.69 -7.69 -19.37
CA GLY A 399 -11.36 -9.06 -18.95
C GLY A 399 -9.89 -9.48 -19.09
N TYR A 400 -9.03 -8.63 -19.67
CA TYR A 400 -7.62 -8.95 -19.95
C TYR A 400 -6.69 -8.00 -19.22
N ILE A 401 -6.72 -8.07 -17.89
CA ILE A 401 -5.90 -7.24 -17.02
C ILE A 401 -4.41 -7.44 -17.37
N GLY A 402 -3.70 -6.35 -17.66
CA GLY A 402 -2.29 -6.35 -18.05
C GLY A 402 -2.02 -6.58 -19.54
N THR A 403 -3.06 -6.81 -20.36
CA THR A 403 -2.92 -6.93 -21.82
C THR A 403 -3.65 -5.79 -22.50
N ASN A 404 -2.93 -5.00 -23.30
CA ASN A 404 -3.51 -3.90 -24.03
C ASN A 404 -3.87 -4.31 -25.47
N LEU A 405 -5.01 -3.83 -25.93
CA LEU A 405 -5.35 -3.88 -27.35
C LEU A 405 -4.52 -2.82 -28.07
N LYS A 406 -3.77 -3.23 -29.11
CA LYS A 406 -2.95 -2.30 -29.89
C LYS A 406 -3.83 -1.32 -30.66
N GLU A 407 -3.22 -0.24 -31.11
CA GLU A 407 -3.86 0.70 -32.02
C GLU A 407 -4.15 0.01 -33.35
N GLY A 408 -5.37 0.17 -33.87
CA GLY A 408 -5.79 -0.59 -35.04
C GLY A 408 -7.30 -0.54 -35.31
N SER A 409 -7.69 -1.20 -36.40
CA SER A 409 -9.08 -1.40 -36.80
C SER A 409 -9.46 -2.85 -36.50
N TYR A 410 -10.48 -3.05 -35.68
CA TYR A 410 -10.94 -4.38 -35.28
C TYR A 410 -12.41 -4.55 -35.65
N PRO A 411 -12.81 -5.68 -36.26
CA PRO A 411 -14.19 -5.88 -36.64
C PRO A 411 -15.09 -5.98 -35.40
N LYS A 412 -16.24 -5.31 -35.47
CA LYS A 412 -17.25 -5.34 -34.43
C LYS A 412 -17.91 -6.72 -34.36
N CYS A 413 -18.20 -7.19 -33.14
CA CYS A 413 -18.89 -8.45 -32.89
C CYS A 413 -20.36 -8.23 -32.51
N GLN A 414 -21.24 -9.08 -33.01
CA GLN A 414 -22.68 -9.11 -32.72
C GLN A 414 -22.98 -9.43 -31.25
N LEU A 415 -22.05 -10.09 -30.53
CA LEU A 415 -22.15 -10.32 -29.09
C LEU A 415 -22.30 -9.02 -28.28
N GLU A 416 -21.93 -7.86 -28.85
CA GLU A 416 -22.19 -6.55 -28.23
C GLU A 416 -23.67 -6.31 -27.94
N GLU A 417 -24.58 -6.80 -28.79
CA GLU A 417 -26.01 -6.57 -28.58
C GLU A 417 -26.52 -7.29 -27.32
N GLU A 418 -26.04 -8.51 -27.10
CA GLU A 418 -26.34 -9.24 -25.86
C GLU A 418 -25.74 -8.55 -24.64
N LEU A 419 -24.52 -8.01 -24.75
CA LEU A 419 -23.87 -7.24 -23.68
C LEU A 419 -24.67 -5.99 -23.33
N ARG A 420 -25.17 -5.25 -24.32
CA ARG A 420 -26.02 -4.08 -24.10
C ARG A 420 -27.32 -4.44 -23.41
N GLN A 421 -27.97 -5.53 -23.82
CA GLN A 421 -29.23 -5.98 -23.20
C GLN A 421 -29.04 -6.34 -21.73
N ARG A 422 -27.95 -7.06 -21.39
CA ARG A 422 -27.68 -7.47 -20.01
C ARG A 422 -27.21 -6.32 -19.12
N LEU A 423 -26.45 -5.37 -19.66
CA LEU A 423 -26.01 -4.19 -18.91
C LEU A 423 -27.10 -3.12 -18.73
N HIS A 424 -28.12 -3.07 -19.59
CA HIS A 424 -29.25 -2.12 -19.45
C HIS A 424 -30.20 -2.46 -18.28
N ILE A 425 -30.06 -3.63 -17.66
CA ILE A 425 -30.89 -4.09 -16.54
C ILE A 425 -30.35 -3.59 -15.19
N GLU A 426 -29.09 -3.14 -15.12
CA GLU A 426 -28.50 -2.53 -13.91
C GLU A 426 -28.15 -1.06 -14.18
N PRO A 427 -28.78 -0.10 -13.48
CA PRO A 427 -28.48 1.31 -13.71
C PRO A 427 -27.02 1.60 -13.35
N LEU A 428 -26.28 2.20 -14.28
CA LEU A 428 -25.00 2.81 -13.97
C LEU A 428 -25.21 3.81 -12.82
N PRO A 429 -24.44 3.76 -11.73
CA PRO A 429 -24.47 4.82 -10.75
C PRO A 429 -24.16 6.13 -11.49
N PRO A 430 -24.93 7.20 -11.23
CA PRO A 430 -24.69 8.47 -11.89
C PRO A 430 -23.25 8.88 -11.60
N THR A 431 -22.45 9.06 -12.65
CA THR A 431 -21.23 9.88 -12.55
C THR A 431 -21.68 11.23 -12.01
N ARG A 432 -21.54 11.44 -10.70
CA ARG A 432 -21.73 12.75 -10.09
C ARG A 432 -20.65 13.64 -10.68
N LYS A 433 -21.00 14.36 -11.74
CA LYS A 433 -20.39 15.67 -11.98
C LYS A 433 -20.73 16.48 -10.74
N LEU A 434 -19.79 16.54 -9.79
CA LEU A 434 -19.80 17.55 -8.76
C LEU A 434 -19.81 18.88 -9.50
N LYS A 435 -20.97 19.52 -9.55
CA LYS A 435 -21.03 20.95 -9.81
C LYS A 435 -20.19 21.60 -8.71
N LEU A 436 -19.07 22.18 -9.09
CA LEU A 436 -18.35 23.14 -8.29
C LEU A 436 -19.26 24.37 -8.20
N GLU A 437 -19.96 24.51 -7.08
CA GLU A 437 -20.50 25.77 -6.58
C GLU A 437 -19.89 26.04 -5.21
#